data_AF-A0A1Q9TUD2-F1
#
_entry.id   AF-A0A1Q9TUD2-F1
#
_cell.length_a   1.000
_cell.length_b   1.000
_cell.length_c   1.000
_cell.angle_alpha   90.00
_cell.angle_beta   90.00
_cell.angle_gamma   90.00
#
_symmetry.space_group_name_H-M   'P 1'
#
loop_
_entity.id
_entity.type
_entity.pdbx_description
1 polymer ?
#
loop_
_entity_poly.entity_id
_entity_poly.type
_entity_poly.pdbx_seq_one_letter_code
_entity_poly.pdbx_strand_id
1 'polypeptide(L)' 'MTQNNESNLDPAGNTQHFRRFVDENPVTDEPARRPILPLVLAGVGVVLVIVVAVALFLALA' A
#
# COMPACT_ATOMS: atom_id res chain seq x y z
N MET A 1 -20.10 -15.45 -26.14
CA MET A 1 -19.92 -16.92 -26.09
C MET A 1 -20.03 -17.31 -24.64
N THR A 2 -21.17 -17.88 -24.25
CA THR A 2 -21.42 -18.41 -22.91
C THR A 2 -20.37 -19.49 -22.63
N GLN A 3 -19.51 -19.25 -21.63
CA GLN A 3 -18.53 -20.26 -21.24
C GLN A 3 -19.28 -21.39 -20.54
N ASN A 4 -19.23 -22.57 -21.16
CA ASN A 4 -19.60 -23.85 -20.59
C ASN A 4 -18.91 -23.99 -19.22
N ASN A 5 -19.66 -23.73 -18.16
CA ASN A 5 -19.27 -23.97 -16.77
C ASN A 5 -19.67 -25.40 -16.34
N GLU A 6 -19.76 -26.34 -17.28
CA GLU A 6 -19.90 -27.75 -16.97
C GLU A 6 -18.64 -28.29 -16.28
N SER A 7 -18.69 -28.24 -14.95
CA SER A 7 -18.55 -29.43 -14.12
C SER A 7 -17.27 -30.26 -14.31
N ASN A 8 -16.09 -29.64 -14.18
CA ASN A 8 -14.99 -30.38 -13.57
C ASN A 8 -15.24 -30.42 -12.05
N LEU A 9 -16.21 -31.24 -11.66
CA LEU A 9 -16.60 -31.50 -10.29
C LEU A 9 -15.44 -32.28 -9.64
N ASP A 10 -14.56 -31.59 -8.93
CA ASP A 10 -13.50 -32.23 -8.16
C ASP A 10 -14.13 -33.33 -7.27
N PRO A 11 -13.84 -34.63 -7.49
CA PRO A 11 -14.46 -35.72 -6.75
C PRO A 11 -14.09 -35.72 -5.27
N ALA A 12 -13.02 -35.00 -4.89
CA ALA A 12 -12.64 -34.83 -3.49
C ALA A 12 -13.47 -33.73 -2.79
N GLY A 13 -14.26 -32.93 -3.51
CA GLY A 13 -15.13 -31.84 -3.00
C GLY A 13 -14.38 -30.66 -2.35
N ASN A 14 -13.16 -30.89 -1.90
CA ASN A 14 -12.36 -29.97 -1.11
C ASN A 14 -11.96 -28.73 -1.91
N THR A 15 -11.58 -28.89 -3.19
CA THR A 15 -11.12 -27.76 -4.00
C THR A 15 -12.26 -26.79 -4.34
N GLN A 16 -13.52 -27.25 -4.35
CA GLN A 16 -14.67 -26.37 -4.60
C GLN A 16 -14.96 -25.46 -3.41
N HIS A 17 -14.86 -25.98 -2.19
CA HIS A 17 -15.04 -25.18 -0.97
C HIS A 17 -13.95 -24.11 -0.82
N PHE A 18 -12.69 -24.44 -1.13
CA PHE A 18 -11.61 -23.46 -1.13
C PHE A 18 -11.77 -22.38 -2.20
N ARG A 19 -12.14 -22.77 -3.43
CA ARG A 19 -12.42 -21.80 -4.51
C ARG A 19 -13.52 -20.84 -4.10
N ARG A 20 -14.62 -21.37 -3.55
CA ARG A 20 -15.74 -20.57 -3.05
C ARG A 20 -15.33 -19.63 -1.91
N PHE A 21 -14.52 -20.10 -0.96
CA PHE A 21 -14.00 -19.26 0.12
C PHE A 21 -13.12 -18.12 -0.39
N VAL A 22 -12.24 -18.38 -1.36
CA VAL A 22 -11.39 -17.35 -1.99
C VAL A 22 -12.23 -16.34 -2.77
N ASP A 23 -13.25 -16.81 -3.50
CA ASP A 23 -14.17 -15.94 -4.25
C ASP A 23 -15.05 -15.09 -3.30
N GLU A 24 -15.49 -15.66 -2.17
CA GLU A 24 -16.30 -14.98 -1.15
C GLU A 24 -15.49 -14.04 -0.24
N ASN A 25 -14.17 -14.26 -0.15
CA ASN A 25 -13.24 -13.45 0.65
C ASN A 25 -12.12 -12.95 -0.25
N PRO A 26 -12.42 -12.06 -1.22
CA PRO A 26 -11.35 -11.39 -1.97
C PRO A 26 -10.47 -10.69 -0.94
N VAL A 27 -9.15 -10.94 -1.01
CA VAL A 27 -8.18 -10.30 -0.13
C VAL A 27 -8.39 -8.80 -0.29
N THR A 28 -8.97 -8.18 0.73
CA THR A 28 -9.33 -6.77 0.71
C THR A 28 -8.07 -5.98 0.41
N ASP A 29 -8.17 -5.09 -0.57
CA ASP A 29 -7.08 -4.29 -1.11
C ASP A 29 -6.11 -3.80 -0.03
N GLU A 30 -4.82 -3.84 -0.35
CA GLU A 30 -3.74 -3.31 0.48
C GLU A 30 -4.17 -1.97 1.09
N PRO A 31 -3.95 -1.74 2.40
CA PRO A 31 -4.38 -0.52 3.06
C PRO A 31 -3.88 0.69 2.27
N ALA A 32 -4.81 1.58 1.90
CA ALA A 32 -4.53 2.73 1.06
C ALA A 32 -3.25 3.46 1.52
N ARG A 33 -2.23 3.46 0.65
CA ARG A 33 -0.92 4.01 1.00
C ARG A 33 -1.06 5.51 1.21
N ARG A 34 -0.84 5.97 2.45
CA ARG A 34 -0.87 7.39 2.79
C ARG A 34 0.21 8.14 1.99
N PRO A 35 -0.09 9.35 1.46
CA PRO A 35 0.91 10.13 0.74
C PRO A 35 2.03 10.57 1.70
N ILE A 36 3.25 10.08 1.48
CA ILE A 36 4.44 10.37 2.32
C ILE A 36 5.16 11.65 1.88
N LEU A 37 4.95 12.07 0.62
CA LEU A 37 5.58 13.26 0.02
C LEU A 37 5.44 14.55 0.87
N PRO A 38 4.26 14.89 1.41
CA PRO A 38 4.12 16.10 2.24
C PRO A 38 4.99 16.05 3.50
N LEU A 39 5.10 14.88 4.13
CA LEU A 39 5.89 14.71 5.35
C LEU A 39 7.39 14.82 5.07
N VAL A 40 7.84 14.27 3.94
CA VAL A 40 9.24 14.38 3.50
C VAL A 40 9.59 15.82 3.18
N LEU A 41 8.73 16.55 2.45
CA LEU A 41 8.96 17.96 2.14
C LEU A 41 9.02 18.82 3.40
N ALA A 42 8.12 18.58 4.37
CA ALA A 42 8.17 19.27 5.65
C ALA A 42 9.49 19.01 6.40
N GLY A 43 9.92 17.75 6.48
CA GLY A 43 11.19 17.39 7.11
C GLY A 43 12.40 18.06 6.46
N VAL A 44 12.48 18.03 5.13
CA VAL A 44 13.56 18.68 4.37
C VAL A 44 13.57 20.20 4.60
N GLY A 45 12.38 20.83 4.61
CA GLY A 45 12.25 22.25 4.89
C GLY A 45 12.76 22.64 6.27
N VAL A 46 12.41 21.88 7.31
CA VAL A 46 12.89 22.11 8.68
C VAL A 46 14.41 22.01 8.77
N VAL A 47 14.99 20.98 8.15
CA VAL A 47 16.46 20.81 8.12
C VAL A 47 17.14 21.99 7.44
N LEU A 48 16.63 22.44 6.29
CA LEU A 48 17.18 23.61 5.60
C LEU A 48 17.14 24.88 6.46
N VAL A 49 16.02 25.13 7.15
CA VAL A 49 15.89 26.29 8.04
C VAL A 49 16.93 26.24 9.16
N ILE A 50 17.12 25.08 9.78
CA ILE A 50 18.12 24.90 10.84
C ILE A 50 19.53 25.17 10.31
N VAL A 51 19.88 24.61 9.14
CA VAL A 51 21.19 24.81 8.51
C VAL A 51 21.45 26.30 8.25
N VAL A 52 20.48 27.01 7.69
CA VAL A 52 20.61 28.45 7.42
C VAL A 52 20.74 29.23 8.74
N ALA A 53 19.94 28.92 9.75
CA ALA A 53 20.01 29.59 11.05
C ALA A 53 21.37 29.40 11.72
N VAL A 54 21.92 28.18 11.71
CA VAL A 54 23.27 27.89 12.24
C VAL A 54 24.34 28.62 11.43
N ALA A 55 24.26 28.60 10.10
CA ALA A 55 25.22 29.30 9.25
C ALA A 55 25.22 30.82 9.51
N LEU A 56 24.04 31.42 9.65
CA LEU A 56 23.89 32.83 9.99
C LEU A 56 24.44 33.13 11.38
N PHE A 57 24.13 32.28 12.37
CA PHE A 57 24.67 32.44 13.72
C PHE A 57 26.20 32.42 13.72
N LEU A 58 26.81 31.45 13.05
CA LEU A 58 28.28 31.34 12.95
C LEU A 58 28.91 32.49 12.15
N ALA A 59 28.20 33.07 11.18
CA ALA A 59 28.70 34.20 10.40
C ALA A 59 28.59 35.55 11.13
N LEU A 60 27.66 35.67 12.08
CA LEU A 60 27.34 36.90 12.81
C LEU A 60 27.88 36.93 14.25
N ALA A 61 28.27 35.78 14.80
CA ALA A 61 28.93 35.66 16.10
C ALA A 61 30.41 36.02 16.03
#